data_AF-A0A2X3JNF3-F1
#
_entry.id   AF-A0A2X3JNF3-F1
#
_cell.length_a   1.000
_cell.length_b   1.000
_cell.length_c   1.000
_cell.angle_alpha   90.00
_cell.angle_beta   90.00
_cell.angle_gamma   90.00
#
_symmetry.space_group_name_H-M   'P 1'
#
loop_
_entity.id
_entity.type
_entity.pdbx_description
1 polymer ?
#
loop_
_entity_poly.entity_id
_entity_poly.type
_entity_poly.pdbx_seq_one_letter_code
_entity_poly.pdbx_strand_id
1 'polypeptide(L)'
;MQATGITHLADQSVDTLSGGQRQRAWIAMVLAQETAIMLLDEPTTWLDISHQIDLLELLSELNREKGYTLAAVLHDLNQACRYASHLIALREGKIVAQERRRRLSLLN
;
A
#
# COMPACT_ATOMS: atom_id res chain seq x y z
N MET A 1 13.75 9.53 1.45
CA MET A 1 13.56 10.47 0.33
C MET A 1 14.56 10.31 -0.82
N GLN A 2 15.85 10.00 -0.58
CA GLN A 2 16.79 9.75 -1.69
C GLN A 2 16.36 8.57 -2.58
N ALA A 3 15.88 7.48 -1.98
CA ALA A 3 15.39 6.29 -2.70
C ALA A 3 14.20 6.56 -3.63
N THR A 4 13.48 7.68 -3.44
CA THR A 4 12.31 8.05 -4.24
C THR A 4 12.55 9.29 -5.12
N GLY A 5 13.76 9.86 -5.12
CA GLY A 5 14.12 10.98 -6.00
C GLY A 5 13.39 12.31 -5.74
N ILE A 6 12.75 12.46 -4.59
CA ILE A 6 11.92 13.64 -4.24
C ILE A 6 12.55 14.56 -3.19
N THR A 7 13.85 14.43 -2.91
CA THR A 7 14.53 15.26 -1.91
C THR A 7 14.36 16.77 -2.16
N HIS A 8 14.28 17.20 -3.41
CA HIS A 8 14.07 18.61 -3.80
C HIS A 8 12.66 19.15 -3.50
N LEU A 9 11.74 18.29 -3.07
CA LEU A 9 10.35 18.62 -2.74
C LEU A 9 10.08 18.57 -1.24
N ALA A 10 11.11 18.32 -0.41
CA ALA A 10 10.94 18.06 1.02
C ALA A 10 10.26 19.20 1.78
N ASP A 11 10.48 20.46 1.35
CA ASP A 11 9.91 21.66 1.98
C ASP A 11 8.61 22.15 1.33
N GLN A 12 8.10 21.46 0.31
CA GLN A 12 6.87 21.84 -0.38
C GLN A 12 5.64 21.26 0.31
N SER A 13 4.53 22.01 0.31
CA SER A 13 3.25 21.48 0.78
C SER A 13 2.80 20.32 -0.09
N VAL A 14 2.26 19.26 0.53
CA VAL A 14 1.75 18.06 -0.17
C VAL A 14 0.69 18.44 -1.21
N ASP A 15 -0.08 19.49 -0.96
CA ASP A 15 -1.14 19.99 -1.85
C ASP A 15 -0.61 20.65 -3.13
N THR A 16 0.67 21.03 -3.14
CA THR A 16 1.35 21.62 -4.31
C THR A 16 2.06 20.58 -5.19
N LEU A 17 2.11 19.33 -4.74
CA LEU A 17 2.77 18.25 -5.48
C LEU A 17 1.86 17.74 -6.60
N SER A 18 2.45 17.48 -7.77
CA SER A 18 1.78 16.68 -8.81
C SER A 18 1.46 15.27 -8.29
N GLY A 19 0.51 14.57 -8.91
CA GLY A 19 0.09 13.22 -8.51
C GLY A 19 1.27 12.26 -8.30
N GLY A 20 2.19 12.17 -9.28
CA GLY A 20 3.37 11.31 -9.19
C GLY A 20 4.43 11.78 -8.19
N GLN A 21 4.46 13.06 -7.81
CA GLN A 21 5.33 13.54 -6.72
C GLN A 21 4.72 13.18 -5.35
N ARG A 22 3.41 13.35 -5.20
CA ARG A 22 2.69 12.96 -3.99
C ARG A 22 2.80 11.47 -3.71
N GLN A 23 2.69 10.65 -4.75
CA GLN A 23 2.96 9.20 -4.67
C GLN A 23 4.37 8.95 -4.13
N ARG A 24 5.41 9.49 -4.78
CA ARG A 24 6.81 9.28 -4.36
C ARG A 24 7.13 9.82 -2.96
N ALA A 25 6.46 10.88 -2.52
CA ALA A 25 6.52 11.37 -1.14
C ALA A 25 5.93 10.37 -0.15
N TRP A 26 4.79 9.78 -0.50
CA TRP A 26 4.16 8.74 0.31
C TRP A 26 5.01 7.48 0.39
N ILE A 27 5.58 7.00 -0.72
CA ILE A 27 6.56 5.90 -0.75
C ILE A 27 7.73 6.21 0.18
N ALA A 28 8.24 7.44 0.14
CA ALA A 28 9.34 7.86 0.99
C ALA A 28 8.97 7.80 2.47
N MET A 29 7.76 8.22 2.84
CA MET A 29 7.26 8.14 4.20
C MET A 29 7.14 6.68 4.66
N VAL A 30 6.59 5.80 3.83
CA VAL A 30 6.46 4.36 4.12
C VAL A 30 7.84 3.73 4.32
N LEU A 31 8.77 3.95 3.41
CA LEU A 31 10.12 3.38 3.51
C LEU A 31 10.93 3.94 4.68
N ALA A 32 10.69 5.19 5.08
CA ALA A 32 11.40 5.83 6.19
C ALA A 32 11.01 5.29 7.57
N GLN A 33 9.91 4.52 7.68
CA GLN A 33 9.48 3.95 8.96
C GLN A 33 10.45 2.89 9.49
N GLU A 34 11.21 2.22 8.61
CA GLU A 34 12.14 1.12 8.97
C GLU A 34 11.50 0.02 9.83
N THR A 35 10.17 -0.13 9.78
CA THR A 35 9.42 -1.10 10.60
C THR A 35 9.13 -2.39 9.85
N ALA A 36 9.21 -3.53 10.55
CA ALA A 36 8.82 -4.83 9.96
C ALA A 36 7.30 -4.96 9.70
N ILE A 37 6.47 -4.09 10.31
CA ILE A 37 5.02 -4.13 10.25
C ILE A 37 4.46 -2.75 9.91
N MET A 38 3.49 -2.71 9.00
CA MET A 38 2.78 -1.51 8.57
C MET A 38 1.27 -1.70 8.67
N LEU A 39 0.59 -0.78 9.36
CA LEU A 39 -0.86 -0.71 9.44
C LEU A 39 -1.30 0.51 8.65
N LEU A 40 -2.11 0.31 7.62
CA LEU A 40 -2.50 1.34 6.66
C LEU A 40 -4.02 1.50 6.70
N ASP A 41 -4.49 2.66 7.11
CA ASP A 41 -5.92 2.99 7.10
C ASP A 41 -6.25 3.72 5.79
N GLU A 42 -7.04 3.07 4.93
CA GLU A 42 -7.44 3.52 3.59
C GLU A 42 -6.34 4.28 2.82
N PRO A 43 -5.20 3.64 2.52
CA PRO A 43 -4.04 4.33 1.94
C PRO A 43 -4.28 4.85 0.52
N THR A 44 -5.36 4.41 -0.13
CA THR A 44 -5.77 4.78 -1.50
C THR A 44 -6.70 6.00 -1.55
N THR A 45 -7.12 6.54 -0.40
CA THR A 45 -8.06 7.67 -0.35
C THR A 45 -7.45 8.91 -1.00
N TRP A 46 -8.26 9.65 -1.76
CA TRP A 46 -7.87 10.84 -2.55
C TRP A 46 -6.92 10.60 -3.73
N LEU A 47 -6.61 9.34 -4.06
CA LEU A 47 -5.85 8.97 -5.27
C LEU A 47 -6.80 8.63 -6.42
N ASP A 48 -6.43 9.02 -7.64
CA ASP A 48 -7.08 8.48 -8.84
C ASP A 48 -6.71 7.01 -9.06
N ILE A 49 -7.43 6.34 -9.96
CA ILE A 49 -7.31 4.89 -10.15
C ILE A 49 -5.89 4.44 -10.53
N SER A 50 -5.15 5.26 -11.30
CA SER A 50 -3.79 4.92 -11.70
C SER A 50 -2.87 4.93 -10.49
N HIS A 51 -2.93 6.00 -9.68
CA HIS A 51 -2.12 6.13 -8.48
C HIS A 51 -2.50 5.11 -7.39
N GLN A 52 -3.78 4.71 -7.30
CA GLN A 52 -4.19 3.63 -6.40
C GLN A 52 -3.54 2.28 -6.77
N ILE A 53 -3.49 1.96 -8.05
CA ILE A 53 -2.87 0.73 -8.56
C ILE A 53 -1.38 0.73 -8.26
N ASP A 54 -0.68 1.81 -8.62
CA ASP A 54 0.77 1.90 -8.38
C ASP A 54 1.12 1.78 -6.90
N LEU A 55 0.27 2.35 -6.02
CA LEU A 55 0.43 2.22 -4.58
C LEU A 55 0.34 0.77 -4.12
N LEU A 56 -0.70 0.07 -4.55
CA LEU A 56 -0.94 -1.32 -4.15
C LEU A 56 0.12 -2.27 -4.72
N GLU A 57 0.64 -1.96 -5.92
CA GLU A 57 1.77 -2.69 -6.51
C GLU A 57 3.03 -2.54 -5.67
N LEU A 58 3.40 -1.32 -5.27
CA LEU A 58 4.52 -1.09 -4.36
C LEU A 58 4.33 -1.83 -3.03
N LEU A 59 3.17 -1.73 -2.39
CA LEU A 59 2.92 -2.40 -1.11
C LEU A 59 3.06 -3.92 -1.25
N SER A 60 2.60 -4.47 -2.39
CA SER A 60 2.78 -5.87 -2.73
C SER A 60 4.27 -6.24 -2.93
N GLU A 61 5.06 -5.40 -3.60
CA GLU A 61 6.51 -5.60 -3.75
C GLU A 61 7.24 -5.55 -2.40
N LEU A 62 6.92 -4.58 -1.54
CA LEU A 62 7.49 -4.50 -0.19
C LEU A 62 7.18 -5.73 0.64
N ASN A 63 5.95 -6.27 0.54
CA ASN A 63 5.62 -7.54 1.18
C ASN A 63 6.43 -8.71 0.63
N ARG A 64 6.48 -8.86 -0.70
CA ARG A 64 7.01 -10.06 -1.37
C ARG A 64 8.53 -10.11 -1.38
N GLU A 65 9.18 -8.97 -1.63
CA GLU A 65 10.62 -8.90 -1.85
C GLU A 65 11.39 -8.48 -0.60
N LYS A 66 10.79 -7.61 0.21
CA LYS A 66 11.45 -7.03 1.39
C LYS A 66 10.95 -7.62 2.72
N GLY A 67 9.92 -8.46 2.69
CA GLY A 67 9.43 -9.20 3.86
C GLY A 67 8.60 -8.37 4.84
N TYR A 68 8.13 -7.18 4.44
CA TYR A 68 7.27 -6.36 5.30
C TYR A 68 5.94 -7.06 5.56
N THR A 69 5.44 -7.01 6.78
CA THR A 69 4.06 -7.40 7.09
C THR A 69 3.14 -6.19 6.95
N LEU A 70 2.15 -6.26 6.08
CA LEU A 70 1.21 -5.16 5.85
C LEU A 70 -0.21 -5.59 6.17
N ALA A 71 -0.93 -4.75 6.91
CA ALA A 71 -2.38 -4.83 7.05
C ALA A 71 -2.97 -3.50 6.58
N ALA A 72 -3.82 -3.55 5.56
CA ALA A 72 -4.43 -2.38 4.97
C ALA A 72 -5.96 -2.51 4.99
N VAL A 73 -6.64 -1.41 5.32
CA VAL A 73 -8.08 -1.26 5.12
C VAL A 73 -8.31 -0.77 3.70
N LEU A 74 -9.12 -1.49 2.93
CA LEU A 74 -9.48 -1.15 1.55
C LEU A 74 -11.00 -1.16 1.41
N HIS A 75 -11.54 -0.22 0.64
CA HIS A 75 -12.97 -0.13 0.34
C HIS A 75 -13.35 -0.80 -0.99
N ASP A 76 -12.38 -1.07 -1.88
CA ASP A 76 -12.61 -1.75 -3.14
C ASP A 76 -12.28 -3.26 -3.04
N LEU A 77 -13.29 -4.10 -3.26
CA LEU A 77 -13.16 -5.56 -3.15
C LEU A 77 -12.26 -6.16 -4.24
N ASN A 78 -12.25 -5.61 -5.46
CA ASN A 78 -11.41 -6.11 -6.55
C ASN A 78 -9.92 -5.87 -6.23
N GLN A 79 -9.59 -4.70 -5.72
CA GLN A 79 -8.25 -4.36 -5.23
C GLN A 79 -7.85 -5.29 -4.08
N ALA A 80 -8.71 -5.44 -3.07
CA ALA A 80 -8.45 -6.35 -1.96
C ALA A 80 -8.21 -7.79 -2.45
N CYS A 81 -9.05 -8.30 -3.36
CA CYS A 81 -8.88 -9.63 -3.93
C CYS A 81 -7.62 -9.76 -4.79
N ARG A 82 -7.19 -8.71 -5.49
CA ARG A 82 -6.00 -8.74 -6.35
C ARG A 82 -4.72 -8.82 -5.52
N TYR A 83 -4.59 -7.96 -4.51
CA TYR A 83 -3.32 -7.75 -3.81
C TYR A 83 -3.19 -8.50 -2.47
N ALA A 84 -4.30 -8.79 -1.78
CA ALA A 84 -4.22 -9.41 -0.46
C ALA A 84 -3.77 -10.88 -0.50
N SER A 85 -2.88 -11.23 0.42
CA SER A 85 -2.56 -12.63 0.76
C SER A 85 -3.56 -13.21 1.77
N HIS A 86 -4.17 -12.35 2.58
CA HIS A 86 -5.22 -12.69 3.54
C HIS A 86 -6.26 -11.57 3.53
N LEU A 87 -7.51 -11.91 3.20
CA LEU A 87 -8.63 -11.00 3.13
C LEU A 87 -9.56 -11.26 4.30
N ILE A 88 -9.95 -10.20 5.02
CA ILE A 88 -10.89 -10.27 6.14
C ILE A 88 -12.01 -9.27 5.83
N ALA A 89 -13.24 -9.77 5.72
CA ALA A 89 -14.42 -8.93 5.56
C ALA A 89 -15.05 -8.67 6.92
N LEU A 90 -15.23 -7.39 7.24
CA LEU A 90 -15.83 -6.90 8.49
C LEU A 90 -17.19 -6.26 8.22
N ARG A 91 -18.16 -6.50 9.10
CA ARG A 91 -19.46 -5.81 9.13
C ARG A 91 -19.89 -5.65 10.59
N GLU A 92 -20.25 -4.43 10.98
CA GLU A 92 -20.71 -4.11 12.35
C GLU A 92 -19.73 -4.61 13.45
N GLY A 93 -18.42 -4.44 13.21
CA GLY A 93 -17.38 -4.88 14.13
C GLY A 93 -17.17 -6.39 14.22
N LYS A 94 -17.84 -7.19 13.37
CA LYS A 94 -17.71 -8.65 13.32
C LYS A 94 -17.06 -9.10 12.02
N ILE A 95 -16.21 -10.13 12.10
CA ILE A 95 -15.69 -10.82 10.92
C ILE A 95 -16.83 -11.64 10.32
N VAL A 96 -17.22 -11.31 9.09
CA VAL A 96 -18.29 -12.03 8.36
C VAL A 96 -17.74 -13.02 7.34
N ALA A 97 -16.51 -12.81 6.88
CA ALA A 97 -15.79 -13.76 6.04
C ALA A 97 -14.28 -13.54 6.17
N GLN A 98 -13.51 -14.60 5.92
CA GLN A 98 -12.05 -14.53 5.83
C GLN A 98 -11.56 -15.54 4.79
N GLU A 99 -10.57 -15.16 3.99
CA GLU A 99 -9.96 -16.03 2.99
C GLU A 99 -8.46 -15.81 2.95
N ARG A 100 -7.68 -16.90 3.03
CA ARG A 100 -6.22 -16.83 2.95
C ARG A 100 -5.79 -17.45 1.64
N ARG A 101 -5.33 -16.61 0.72
CA ARG A 101 -4.78 -17.09 -0.55
C ARG A 101 -3.49 -17.84 -0.24
N ARG A 102 -3.47 -19.15 -0.50
CA ARG A 102 -2.23 -19.93 -0.48
C ARG A 102 -1.31 -19.34 -1.55
N ARG A 103 -0.10 -18.97 -1.14
CA ARG A 103 0.96 -18.54 -2.04
C ARG A 103 1.22 -19.69 -3.02
N LEU A 104 0.76 -19.56 -4.27
CA LEU A 104 1.19 -20.43 -5.36
C LEU A 104 2.69 -20.21 -5.49
N SER A 105 3.49 -21.13 -4.97
CA SER A 105 4.92 -21.22 -5.24
C SER A 105 5.09 -21.73 -6.66
N LEU A 106 4.75 -20.90 -7.64
CA LEU A 106 5.19 -21.10 -9.01
C LEU A 106 6.27 -20.05 -9.26
N LEU A 107 7.52 -20.51 -9.15
CA LEU A 107 8.76 -20.02 -9.78
C LEU A 107 9.95 -20.46 -8.91
N ASN A 108 10.52 -21.62 -9.28
CA ASN A 108 11.98 -21.80 -9.30
C ASN A 108 12.46 -21.32 -10.67
#